data_AF-A0ABC9VBY4-F1
#
_entry.id   AF-A0ABC9VBY4-F1
#
_cell.length_a   1.000
_cell.length_b   1.000
_cell.length_c   1.000
_cell.angle_alpha   90.00
_cell.angle_beta   90.00
_cell.angle_gamma   90.00
#
_symmetry.space_group_name_H-M   'P 1'
#
loop_
_entity.id
_entity.type
_entity.pdbx_description
1 polymer ?
#
loop_
_entity_poly.entity_id
_entity_poly.type
_entity_poly.pdbx_seq_one_letter_code
_entity_poly.pdbx_strand_id
1 'polypeptide(L)'
;MEEYEFFPHQEERRLLAEWKKEKDRKRREEIENELIHLYVRFGEYFKMSSNPDPKQAKMYLQKALKRKPNHPVANYRLAHICYNEGRYAEAAYHFHQALSGSMDESLNDTQEMLSHMFLVNCGIFLASNALKQIEKMEARPYDEETVDRYRQAIFLHRIEDFHRALYRIITPKSDEIVTEETYFSEQELLSPHVVMLCISEQDGFVVRFAGEFVKLEYQSFYVLATLLHSKHPMTGEDVRKTLFQTFFGRDVTDAAIRKMFERLRARIPFWDDIIETTRIGNKAARRRKQGVSYRIFCRASDMFPWE
;
A
#
# COMPACT_ATOMS: atom_id res chain seq x y z
N MET A 1 8.97 10.02 38.08
CA MET A 1 10.21 9.93 37.28
C MET A 1 10.22 11.18 36.44
N GLU A 2 11.04 12.15 36.82
CA GLU A 2 11.21 13.40 36.08
C GLU A 2 11.69 13.06 34.67
N GLU A 3 10.97 13.53 33.65
CA GLU A 3 11.47 13.55 32.27
C GLU A 3 12.74 14.40 32.29
N TYR A 4 13.90 13.73 32.24
CA TYR A 4 15.17 14.39 32.03
C TYR A 4 15.04 15.15 30.72
N GLU A 5 14.94 16.49 30.76
CA GLU A 5 14.89 17.31 29.55
C GLU A 5 16.18 17.06 28.77
N PHE A 6 16.06 16.20 27.78
CA PHE A 6 17.14 15.80 26.90
C PHE A 6 17.42 16.99 25.98
N PHE A 7 18.42 17.80 26.32
CA PHE A 7 18.82 18.97 25.55
C PHE A 7 19.92 18.61 24.55
N PRO A 8 19.59 18.23 23.29
CA PRO A 8 20.58 17.80 22.31
C PRO A 8 21.66 18.84 22.01
N HIS A 9 21.36 20.11 22.24
CA HIS A 9 22.20 21.23 21.84
C HIS A 9 23.40 21.50 22.77
N GLN A 10 23.33 21.18 24.07
CA GLN A 10 24.45 21.45 24.98
C GLN A 10 25.61 20.52 24.71
N GLU A 11 25.31 19.22 24.61
CA GLU A 11 26.29 18.18 24.33
C GLU A 11 26.88 18.33 22.92
N GLU A 12 26.04 18.60 21.92
CA GLU A 12 26.50 18.91 20.57
C GLU A 12 27.47 20.11 20.57
N ARG A 13 27.12 21.20 21.26
CA ARG A 13 27.98 22.39 21.33
C ARG A 13 29.32 22.10 21.99
N ARG A 14 29.33 21.31 23.07
CA ARG A 14 30.54 20.89 23.78
C ARG A 14 31.47 20.12 22.84
N LEU A 15 30.98 19.04 22.25
CA LEU A 15 31.78 18.19 21.35
C LEU A 15 32.26 18.95 20.11
N LEU A 16 31.43 19.82 19.52
CA LEU A 16 31.85 20.68 18.40
C LEU A 16 32.95 21.66 18.80
N ALA A 17 32.88 22.23 20.01
CA ALA A 17 33.92 23.15 20.50
C ALA A 17 35.22 22.42 20.80
N GLU A 18 35.15 21.22 21.39
CA GLU A 18 36.30 20.34 21.63
C GLU A 18 36.95 19.91 20.31
N TRP A 19 36.16 19.40 19.35
CA TRP A 19 36.64 19.00 18.04
C TRP A 19 37.39 20.11 17.29
N LYS A 20 36.89 21.35 17.36
CA LYS A 20 37.53 22.52 16.73
C LYS A 20 38.87 22.89 17.37
N LYS A 21 39.02 22.69 18.68
CA LYS A 21 40.22 23.05 19.44
C LYS A 21 41.26 21.92 19.46
N GLU A 22 40.82 20.67 19.32
CA GLU A 22 41.68 19.49 19.36
C GLU A 22 42.66 19.48 18.20
N LYS A 23 43.96 19.31 18.50
CA LYS A 23 45.03 19.28 17.50
C LYS A 23 45.50 17.85 17.21
N ASP A 24 45.33 16.94 18.16
CA ASP A 24 45.65 15.53 17.96
C ASP A 24 44.65 14.88 17.00
N ARG A 25 45.16 14.25 15.94
CA ARG A 25 44.33 13.67 14.89
C ARG A 25 43.46 12.52 15.41
N LYS A 26 44.05 11.63 16.23
CA LYS A 26 43.35 10.45 16.72
C LYS A 26 42.25 10.86 17.69
N ARG A 27 42.54 11.81 18.59
CA ARG A 27 41.55 12.36 19.51
C ARG A 27 40.43 13.11 18.78
N ARG A 28 40.76 13.81 17.69
CA ARG A 28 39.76 14.45 16.84
C ARG A 28 38.85 13.43 16.14
N GLU A 29 39.39 12.31 15.66
CA GLU A 29 38.61 11.20 15.10
C GLU A 29 37.70 10.55 16.16
N GLU A 30 38.15 10.41 17.40
CA GLU A 30 37.33 9.93 18.53
C GLU A 30 36.14 10.87 18.80
N ILE A 31 36.36 12.19 18.89
CA ILE A 31 35.30 13.18 19.08
C ILE A 31 34.32 13.20 17.88
N GLU A 32 34.83 12.98 16.67
CA GLU A 32 34.01 12.86 15.46
C GLU A 32 33.03 11.67 15.58
N ASN A 33 33.53 10.51 16.04
CA ASN A 33 32.70 9.33 16.27
C ASN A 33 31.67 9.57 17.38
N GLU A 34 32.05 10.25 18.47
CA GLU A 34 31.12 10.66 19.53
C GLU A 34 29.98 11.55 18.99
N LEU A 35 30.31 12.53 18.14
CA LEU A 35 29.33 13.38 17.46
C LEU A 35 28.39 12.58 16.56
N ILE A 36 28.93 11.62 15.80
CA ILE A 36 28.13 10.77 14.92
C ILE A 36 27.15 9.93 15.75
N HIS A 37 27.62 9.27 16.81
CA HIS A 37 26.75 8.49 17.71
C HIS A 37 25.69 9.36 18.39
N LEU A 38 26.05 10.57 18.80
CA LEU A 38 25.12 11.55 19.37
C LEU A 38 23.99 11.87 18.38
N TYR A 39 24.34 12.19 17.14
CA TYR A 39 23.36 12.51 16.10
C TYR A 39 22.48 11.31 15.72
N VAL A 40 23.05 10.11 15.65
CA VAL A 40 22.28 8.89 15.41
C VAL A 40 21.27 8.65 16.55
N ARG A 41 21.67 8.88 17.81
CA ARG A 41 20.79 8.79 18.97
C ARG A 41 19.67 9.83 18.95
N PHE A 42 19.98 11.08 18.62
CA PHE A 42 18.97 12.14 18.48
C PHE A 42 17.98 11.82 17.35
N GLY A 43 18.49 11.33 16.22
CA GLY A 43 17.68 10.86 15.10
C GLY A 43 16.63 9.83 15.53
N GLU A 44 17.01 8.86 16.37
CA GLU A 44 16.08 7.87 16.89
C GLU A 44 15.10 8.43 17.90
N TYR A 45 15.58 9.26 18.82
CA TYR A 45 14.75 9.89 19.83
C TYR A 45 13.60 10.66 19.18
N PHE A 46 13.88 11.54 18.22
CA PHE A 46 12.84 12.30 17.51
C PHE A 46 11.95 11.41 16.63
N LYS A 47 12.40 10.22 16.23
CA LYS A 47 11.59 9.26 15.46
C LYS A 47 10.64 8.46 16.36
N MET A 48 11.06 8.14 17.60
CA MET A 48 10.36 7.20 18.51
C MET A 48 9.78 7.85 19.77
N SER A 49 9.96 9.16 19.98
CA SER A 49 9.40 9.88 21.13
C SER A 49 7.88 9.78 21.18
N SER A 50 7.29 10.05 22.34
CA SER A 50 5.83 10.13 22.53
C SER A 50 5.16 11.14 21.58
N ASN A 51 5.91 12.17 21.16
CA ASN A 51 5.55 13.08 20.10
C ASN A 51 6.66 13.07 19.02
N PRO A 52 6.56 12.21 17.99
CA PRO A 52 7.58 12.11 16.94
C PRO A 52 7.72 13.39 16.11
N ASP A 53 8.96 13.80 15.84
CA ASP A 53 9.31 14.88 14.92
C ASP A 53 10.21 14.34 13.79
N PRO A 54 9.61 13.89 12.67
CA PRO A 54 10.38 13.34 11.55
C PRO A 54 11.32 14.36 10.90
N LYS A 55 11.04 15.67 11.01
CA LYS A 55 11.91 16.72 10.46
C LYS A 55 13.19 16.82 11.28
N GLN A 56 13.08 16.86 12.60
CA GLN A 56 14.24 16.86 13.50
C GLN A 56 15.02 15.55 13.38
N ALA A 57 14.34 14.40 13.34
CA ALA A 57 14.97 13.10 13.14
C ALA A 57 15.84 13.09 11.88
N LYS A 58 15.27 13.52 10.75
CA LYS A 58 15.97 13.63 9.46
C LYS A 58 17.16 14.58 9.53
N MET A 59 16.99 15.76 10.14
CA MET A 59 18.07 16.74 10.28
C MET A 59 19.28 16.14 11.02
N TYR A 60 19.07 15.48 12.16
CA TYR A 60 20.19 14.89 12.93
C TYR A 60 20.82 13.70 12.20
N LEU A 61 20.03 12.83 11.58
CA LEU A 61 20.57 11.74 10.76
C LEU A 61 21.40 12.26 9.59
N GLN A 62 20.95 13.33 8.93
CA GLN A 62 21.73 14.00 7.89
C GLN A 62 23.03 14.62 8.42
N LYS A 63 23.05 15.16 9.64
CA LYS A 63 24.29 15.62 10.28
C LYS A 63 25.27 14.46 10.52
N ALA A 64 24.79 13.29 10.94
CA ALA A 64 25.62 12.08 11.07
C ALA A 64 26.20 11.66 9.71
N LEU A 65 25.36 11.61 8.67
CA LEU A 65 25.77 11.20 7.32
C LEU A 65 26.69 12.22 6.63
N LYS A 66 26.59 13.51 6.96
CA LYS A 66 27.55 14.52 6.47
C LYS A 66 28.98 14.24 6.95
N ARG A 67 29.11 13.62 8.13
CA ARG A 67 30.39 13.27 8.74
C ARG A 67 30.87 11.89 8.29
N LYS A 68 29.96 10.91 8.26
CA LYS A 68 30.21 9.54 7.80
C LYS A 68 29.09 9.09 6.83
N PRO A 69 29.26 9.32 5.52
CA PRO A 69 28.22 9.04 4.51
C PRO A 69 27.72 7.59 4.49
N ASN A 70 28.60 6.64 4.82
CA ASN A 70 28.28 5.21 4.80
C ASN A 70 27.98 4.67 6.20
N HIS A 71 27.59 5.51 7.17
CA HIS A 71 27.26 5.05 8.51
C HIS A 71 26.00 4.16 8.46
N PRO A 72 26.07 2.87 8.89
CA PRO A 72 25.00 1.92 8.62
C PRO A 72 23.67 2.26 9.30
N VAL A 73 23.69 2.47 10.61
CA VAL A 73 22.48 2.75 11.39
C VAL A 73 21.83 4.09 11.00
N ALA A 74 22.62 5.13 10.72
CA ALA A 74 22.12 6.42 10.26
C ALA A 74 21.39 6.31 8.92
N ASN A 75 21.98 5.58 7.97
CA ASN A 75 21.36 5.30 6.68
C ASN A 75 20.09 4.46 6.83
N TYR A 76 20.12 3.39 7.62
CA TYR A 76 18.93 2.56 7.93
C TYR A 76 17.78 3.40 8.48
N ARG A 77 18.04 4.24 9.49
CA ARG A 77 17.03 5.10 10.12
C ARG A 77 16.48 6.15 9.16
N LEU A 78 17.34 6.75 8.33
CA LEU A 78 16.90 7.71 7.33
C LEU A 78 16.08 7.06 6.21
N ALA A 79 16.44 5.84 5.82
CA ALA A 79 15.70 5.05 4.84
C ALA A 79 14.26 4.81 5.28
N HIS A 80 14.03 4.46 6.55
CA HIS A 80 12.69 4.32 7.13
C HIS A 80 11.86 5.61 7.02
N ILE A 81 12.47 6.76 7.32
CA ILE A 81 11.78 8.05 7.20
C ILE A 81 11.39 8.30 5.73
N CYS A 82 12.32 8.11 4.80
CA CYS A 82 12.03 8.25 3.36
C CYS A 82 10.97 7.26 2.87
N TYR A 83 10.96 6.03 3.37
CA TYR A 83 9.97 5.01 3.05
C TYR A 83 8.57 5.45 3.48
N ASN A 84 8.42 5.94 4.71
CA ASN A 84 7.15 6.44 5.25
C ASN A 84 6.68 7.72 4.54
N GLU A 85 7.60 8.53 4.00
CA GLU A 85 7.30 9.68 3.14
C GLU A 85 6.90 9.28 1.70
N GLY A 86 6.91 7.98 1.34
CA GLY A 86 6.64 7.49 -0.02
C GLY A 86 7.78 7.75 -1.01
N ARG A 87 8.95 8.15 -0.54
CA ARG A 87 10.15 8.48 -1.35
C ARG A 87 10.99 7.23 -1.56
N TYR A 88 10.43 6.25 -2.27
CA TYR A 88 11.00 4.90 -2.39
C TYR A 88 12.40 4.86 -3.05
N ALA A 89 12.71 5.77 -3.97
CA ALA A 89 14.05 5.85 -4.58
C ALA A 89 15.12 6.21 -3.56
N GLU A 90 14.85 7.21 -2.72
CA GLU A 90 15.78 7.64 -1.66
C GLU A 90 15.83 6.64 -0.52
N ALA A 91 14.70 6.03 -0.17
CA ALA A 91 14.67 4.94 0.79
C ALA A 91 15.56 3.77 0.33
N ALA A 92 15.42 3.33 -0.93
CA ALA A 92 16.25 2.26 -1.49
C ALA A 92 17.74 2.62 -1.46
N TYR A 93 18.09 3.85 -1.86
CA TYR A 93 19.47 4.32 -1.78
C TYR A 93 20.04 4.20 -0.36
N HIS A 94 19.31 4.69 0.65
CA HIS A 94 19.77 4.64 2.03
C HIS A 94 19.78 3.22 2.61
N PHE A 95 18.83 2.35 2.28
CA PHE A 95 18.90 0.94 2.70
C PHE A 95 20.13 0.24 2.09
N HIS A 96 20.45 0.50 0.82
CA HIS A 96 21.68 -0.02 0.20
C HIS A 96 22.95 0.49 0.88
N GLN A 97 23.02 1.79 1.20
CA GLN A 97 24.15 2.35 1.96
C GLN A 97 24.27 1.73 3.35
N ALA A 98 23.14 1.44 4.00
CA ALA A 98 23.13 0.81 5.31
C ALA A 98 23.71 -0.61 5.28
N LEU A 99 23.36 -1.38 4.24
CA LEU A 99 23.84 -2.75 4.02
C LEU A 99 25.29 -2.83 3.51
N SER A 100 25.81 -1.75 2.94
CA SER A 100 27.19 -1.69 2.41
C SER A 100 28.22 -1.24 3.46
N GLY A 101 27.81 -1.13 4.72
CA GLY A 101 28.64 -0.68 5.84
C GLY A 101 29.84 -1.59 6.16
N SER A 102 30.89 -1.01 6.74
CA SER A 102 32.03 -1.77 7.29
C SER A 102 31.63 -2.59 8.53
N MET A 103 32.23 -3.77 8.68
CA MET A 103 31.98 -4.76 9.76
C MET A 103 32.06 -4.19 11.19
N ASP A 104 32.81 -3.11 11.42
CA ASP A 104 33.01 -2.54 12.76
C ASP A 104 31.81 -1.74 13.30
N GLU A 105 30.85 -1.34 12.45
CA GLU A 105 29.61 -0.63 12.83
C GLU A 105 28.40 -1.15 12.03
N SER A 106 28.35 -2.46 11.79
CA SER A 106 27.31 -3.09 10.98
C SER A 106 25.92 -2.94 11.60
N LEU A 107 24.90 -3.10 10.75
CA LEU A 107 23.55 -3.37 11.24
C LEU A 107 23.57 -4.64 12.10
N ASN A 108 22.63 -4.74 13.04
CA ASN A 108 22.32 -6.04 13.63
C ASN A 108 21.45 -6.86 12.68
N ASP A 109 21.37 -8.18 12.89
CA ASP A 109 20.64 -9.12 12.02
C ASP A 109 19.19 -8.68 11.75
N THR A 110 18.52 -8.10 12.75
CA THR A 110 17.14 -7.60 12.60
C THR A 110 17.09 -6.40 11.66
N GLN A 111 17.98 -5.42 11.83
CA GLN A 111 18.05 -4.23 10.99
C GLN A 111 18.47 -4.59 9.55
N GLU A 112 19.38 -5.56 9.40
CA GLU A 112 19.80 -6.09 8.11
C GLU A 112 18.64 -6.78 7.38
N MET A 113 17.95 -7.71 8.07
CA MET A 113 16.78 -8.39 7.52
C MET A 113 15.68 -7.40 7.13
N LEU A 114 15.37 -6.44 8.00
CA LEU A 114 14.39 -5.39 7.71
C LEU A 114 14.82 -4.54 6.51
N SER A 115 16.10 -4.16 6.41
CA SER A 115 16.61 -3.40 5.26
C SER A 115 16.39 -4.14 3.94
N HIS A 116 16.64 -5.44 3.91
CA HIS A 116 16.35 -6.27 2.73
C HIS A 116 14.85 -6.34 2.42
N MET A 117 14.00 -6.53 3.44
CA MET A 117 12.54 -6.55 3.26
C MET A 117 12.03 -5.22 2.69
N PHE A 118 12.49 -4.08 3.20
CA PHE A 118 12.09 -2.77 2.69
C PHE A 118 12.65 -2.48 1.29
N LEU A 119 13.84 -2.99 0.94
CA LEU A 119 14.38 -2.88 -0.42
C LEU A 119 13.51 -3.60 -1.45
N VAL A 120 12.99 -4.79 -1.12
CA VAL A 120 12.03 -5.50 -1.97
C VAL A 120 10.81 -4.62 -2.22
N ASN A 121 10.23 -4.05 -1.16
CA ASN A 121 9.07 -3.17 -1.29
C ASN A 121 9.39 -1.93 -2.15
N CYS A 122 10.53 -1.27 -1.90
CA CYS A 122 10.95 -0.12 -2.71
C CYS A 122 11.10 -0.49 -4.19
N GLY A 123 11.71 -1.64 -4.50
CA GLY A 123 11.85 -2.16 -5.86
C GLY A 123 10.51 -2.35 -6.57
N ILE A 124 9.53 -2.95 -5.89
CA ILE A 124 8.16 -3.13 -6.42
C ILE A 124 7.52 -1.77 -6.75
N PHE A 125 7.57 -0.81 -5.83
CA PHE A 125 6.98 0.51 -6.06
C PHE A 125 7.68 1.31 -7.17
N LEU A 126 9.02 1.22 -7.24
CA LEU A 126 9.80 1.87 -8.29
C LEU A 126 9.48 1.29 -9.67
N ALA A 127 9.45 -0.04 -9.80
CA ALA A 127 9.10 -0.70 -11.04
C ALA A 127 7.65 -0.40 -11.46
N SER A 128 6.70 -0.45 -10.51
CA SER A 128 5.31 -0.08 -10.76
C SER A 128 5.17 1.35 -11.28
N ASN A 129 5.85 2.33 -10.66
CA ASN A 129 5.82 3.71 -11.13
C ASN A 129 6.44 3.87 -12.52
N ALA A 130 7.56 3.21 -12.79
CA ALA A 130 8.20 3.24 -14.12
C ALA A 130 7.26 2.73 -15.21
N LEU A 131 6.57 1.61 -14.98
CA LEU A 131 5.59 1.06 -15.92
C LEU A 131 4.40 2.00 -16.15
N LYS A 132 3.86 2.65 -15.10
CA LYS A 132 2.82 3.70 -15.27
C LYS A 132 3.28 4.83 -16.18
N GLN A 133 4.56 5.21 -16.11
CA GLN A 133 5.08 6.26 -16.99
C GLN A 133 5.22 5.76 -18.42
N ILE A 134 5.67 4.52 -18.63
CA ILE A 134 5.73 3.88 -19.95
C ILE A 134 4.35 3.89 -20.61
N GLU A 135 3.31 3.41 -19.93
CA GLU A 135 1.92 3.40 -20.43
C GLU A 135 1.45 4.81 -20.84
N LYS A 136 1.75 5.83 -20.02
CA LYS A 136 1.41 7.23 -20.35
C LYS A 136 2.17 7.75 -21.56
N MET A 137 3.40 7.29 -21.77
CA MET A 137 4.25 7.68 -22.89
C MET A 137 3.81 6.98 -24.19
N GLU A 138 3.35 5.74 -24.11
CA GLU A 138 2.85 4.97 -25.25
C GLU A 138 1.57 5.58 -25.88
N ALA A 139 0.87 6.47 -25.17
CA ALA A 139 -0.22 7.27 -25.73
C ALA A 139 0.26 8.37 -26.72
N ARG A 140 1.57 8.59 -26.85
CA ARG A 140 2.18 9.58 -27.75
C ARG A 140 2.97 8.86 -28.85
N PRO A 141 3.27 9.50 -29.99
CA PRO A 141 4.18 8.91 -30.98
C PRO A 141 5.56 8.67 -30.36
N TYR A 142 6.09 7.46 -30.53
CA TYR A 142 7.45 7.05 -30.17
C TYR A 142 8.05 6.21 -31.30
N ASP A 143 9.37 5.97 -31.25
CA ASP A 143 10.05 5.06 -32.17
C ASP A 143 9.73 3.61 -31.78
N GLU A 144 8.70 3.04 -32.40
CA GLU A 144 8.21 1.68 -32.14
C GLU A 144 9.30 0.62 -32.39
N GLU A 145 10.10 0.76 -33.45
CA GLU A 145 11.12 -0.25 -33.81
C GLU A 145 12.20 -0.32 -32.72
N THR A 146 12.68 0.84 -32.26
CA THR A 146 13.68 0.89 -31.18
C THR A 146 13.09 0.34 -29.87
N VAL A 147 11.87 0.73 -29.51
CA VAL A 147 11.23 0.26 -28.28
C VAL A 147 10.98 -1.25 -28.31
N ASP A 148 10.47 -1.80 -29.41
CA ASP A 148 10.20 -3.24 -29.56
C ASP A 148 11.46 -4.09 -29.46
N ARG A 149 12.58 -3.61 -30.01
CA ARG A 149 13.88 -4.29 -29.92
C ARG A 149 14.30 -4.54 -28.47
N TYR A 150 14.08 -3.56 -27.59
CA TYR A 150 14.42 -3.67 -26.17
C TYR A 150 13.29 -4.26 -25.33
N ARG A 151 12.05 -4.27 -25.83
CA ARG A 151 10.88 -4.79 -25.09
C ARG A 151 11.10 -6.23 -24.66
N GLN A 152 11.69 -7.08 -25.51
CA GLN A 152 11.98 -8.49 -25.21
C GLN A 152 13.08 -8.72 -24.15
N ALA A 153 13.91 -7.71 -23.87
CA ALA A 153 14.98 -7.80 -22.86
C ALA A 153 14.48 -7.46 -21.45
N ILE A 154 13.27 -6.90 -21.33
CA ILE A 154 12.65 -6.55 -20.06
C ILE A 154 11.85 -7.77 -19.56
N PHE A 155 12.07 -8.20 -18.32
CA PHE A 155 11.36 -9.38 -17.78
C PHE A 155 9.93 -9.08 -17.29
N LEU A 156 9.64 -7.84 -16.92
CA LEU A 156 8.36 -7.40 -16.38
C LEU A 156 7.78 -6.31 -17.27
N HIS A 157 6.83 -6.68 -18.12
CA HIS A 157 6.30 -5.80 -19.16
C HIS A 157 5.06 -5.03 -18.74
N ARG A 158 4.36 -5.49 -17.69
CA ARG A 158 3.03 -5.02 -17.33
C ARG A 158 2.94 -4.70 -15.86
N ILE A 159 2.25 -3.61 -15.56
CA ILE A 159 2.09 -3.19 -14.17
C ILE A 159 1.26 -4.20 -13.38
N GLU A 160 0.35 -4.89 -14.07
CA GLU A 160 -0.50 -5.94 -13.52
C GLU A 160 0.32 -7.10 -12.95
N ASP A 161 1.52 -7.38 -13.49
CA ASP A 161 2.38 -8.45 -12.98
C ASP A 161 2.86 -8.17 -11.55
N PHE A 162 3.08 -6.90 -11.21
CA PHE A 162 3.40 -6.48 -9.84
C PHE A 162 2.15 -6.36 -8.96
N HIS A 163 1.07 -5.82 -9.51
CA HIS A 163 -0.18 -5.61 -8.76
C HIS A 163 -0.86 -6.91 -8.36
N ARG A 164 -0.62 -8.01 -9.08
CA ARG A 164 -1.01 -9.36 -8.65
C ARG A 164 -0.38 -9.79 -7.33
N ALA A 165 0.83 -9.32 -7.02
CA ALA A 165 1.49 -9.62 -5.75
C ALA A 165 0.92 -8.81 -4.57
N LEU A 166 0.30 -7.66 -4.85
CA LEU A 166 -0.20 -6.75 -3.83
C LEU A 166 -1.65 -7.08 -3.46
N TYR A 167 -1.94 -7.07 -2.17
CA TYR A 167 -3.28 -7.24 -1.64
C TYR A 167 -3.96 -5.88 -1.47
N ARG A 168 -5.28 -5.85 -1.67
CA ARG A 168 -6.09 -4.64 -1.62
C ARG A 168 -7.38 -4.92 -0.86
N ILE A 169 -7.75 -3.99 0.03
CA ILE A 169 -9.03 -4.01 0.73
C ILE A 169 -9.81 -2.75 0.38
N ILE A 170 -11.03 -2.94 -0.16
CA ILE A 170 -11.95 -1.86 -0.50
C ILE A 170 -13.10 -1.85 0.52
N THR A 171 -13.39 -0.69 1.08
CA THR A 171 -14.50 -0.44 2.01
C THR A 171 -15.36 0.72 1.50
N PRO A 172 -16.54 1.00 2.09
CA PRO A 172 -17.30 2.20 1.73
C PRO A 172 -16.55 3.53 1.92
N LYS A 173 -15.45 3.55 2.70
CA LYS A 173 -14.72 4.76 3.08
C LYS A 173 -13.27 4.80 2.59
N SER A 174 -12.69 3.66 2.23
CA SER A 174 -11.27 3.53 1.91
C SER A 174 -11.04 2.50 0.82
N ASP A 175 -9.90 2.63 0.17
CA ASP A 175 -9.41 1.78 -0.89
C ASP A 175 -7.89 1.71 -0.77
N GLU A 176 -7.40 0.64 -0.15
CA GLU A 176 -6.03 0.60 0.38
C GLU A 176 -5.31 -0.68 -0.05
N ILE A 177 -4.05 -0.52 -0.44
CA ILE A 177 -3.11 -1.62 -0.58
C ILE A 177 -2.64 -2.00 0.82
N VAL A 178 -2.72 -3.28 1.16
CA VAL A 178 -2.42 -3.82 2.48
C VAL A 178 -1.35 -4.92 2.40
N THR A 179 -0.76 -5.26 3.54
CA THR A 179 0.13 -6.42 3.65
C THR A 179 -0.66 -7.72 3.57
N GLU A 180 0.02 -8.83 3.29
CA GLU A 180 -0.59 -10.16 3.34
C GLU A 180 -1.18 -10.50 4.71
N GLU A 181 -0.44 -10.17 5.78
CA GLU A 181 -0.87 -10.38 7.16
C GLU A 181 -2.16 -9.62 7.47
N THR A 182 -2.22 -8.33 7.11
CA THR A 182 -3.44 -7.53 7.27
C THR A 182 -4.58 -8.09 6.41
N TYR A 183 -4.29 -8.52 5.18
CA TYR A 183 -5.28 -9.07 4.25
C TYR A 183 -5.98 -10.32 4.79
N PHE A 184 -5.22 -11.25 5.37
CA PHE A 184 -5.78 -12.49 5.91
C PHE A 184 -6.37 -12.31 7.32
N SER A 185 -5.74 -11.53 8.20
CA SER A 185 -6.31 -11.25 9.54
C SER A 185 -7.65 -10.52 9.47
N GLU A 186 -7.80 -9.54 8.58
CA GLU A 186 -9.07 -8.85 8.36
C GLU A 186 -10.16 -9.76 7.77
N GLN A 187 -9.79 -10.89 7.16
CA GLN A 187 -10.76 -11.89 6.68
C GLN A 187 -11.28 -12.82 7.78
N GLU A 188 -10.53 -12.97 8.86
CA GLU A 188 -10.93 -13.80 10.00
C GLU A 188 -11.87 -13.04 10.95
N LEU A 189 -11.90 -11.71 10.86
CA LEU A 189 -12.78 -10.86 11.65
C LEU A 189 -14.24 -10.99 11.20
N LEU A 190 -14.97 -11.91 11.85
CA LEU A 190 -16.40 -12.08 11.66
C LEU A 190 -17.18 -10.88 12.23
N SER A 191 -17.92 -10.19 11.36
CA SER A 191 -18.87 -9.16 11.77
C SER A 191 -20.26 -9.47 11.20
N PRO A 192 -21.33 -9.45 12.02
CA PRO A 192 -22.69 -9.76 11.57
C PRO A 192 -23.28 -8.67 10.64
N HIS A 193 -22.55 -7.57 10.42
CA HIS A 193 -23.02 -6.43 9.63
C HIS A 193 -22.10 -6.12 8.44
N VAL A 194 -21.10 -6.96 8.15
CA VAL A 194 -20.15 -6.74 7.06
C VAL A 194 -20.29 -7.85 6.04
N VAL A 195 -20.63 -7.50 4.80
CA VAL A 195 -20.53 -8.43 3.66
C VAL A 195 -19.10 -8.47 3.19
N MET A 196 -18.52 -9.67 3.16
CA MET A 196 -17.17 -9.86 2.65
C MET A 196 -17.22 -10.43 1.25
N LEU A 197 -16.57 -9.77 0.30
CA LEU A 197 -16.45 -10.19 -1.08
C LEU A 197 -14.99 -10.55 -1.33
N CYS A 198 -14.67 -11.83 -1.49
CA CYS A 198 -13.30 -12.30 -1.66
C CYS A 198 -13.08 -12.80 -3.09
N ILE A 199 -12.01 -12.30 -3.73
CA ILE A 199 -11.46 -12.83 -4.97
C ILE A 199 -10.24 -13.67 -4.61
N SER A 200 -10.25 -14.95 -4.95
CA SER A 200 -9.17 -15.89 -4.68
C SER A 200 -8.89 -16.75 -5.91
N GLU A 201 -7.61 -17.02 -6.19
CA GLU A 201 -7.22 -17.93 -7.27
C GLU A 201 -7.67 -19.37 -7.00
N GLN A 202 -7.67 -19.80 -5.73
CA GLN A 202 -8.05 -21.16 -5.34
C GLN A 202 -9.57 -21.31 -5.23
N ASP A 203 -10.24 -20.32 -4.66
CA ASP A 203 -11.67 -20.42 -4.31
C ASP A 203 -12.62 -19.72 -5.28
N GLY A 204 -12.09 -18.91 -6.20
CA GLY A 204 -12.87 -18.07 -7.10
C GLY A 204 -13.49 -16.88 -6.38
N PHE A 205 -14.76 -16.60 -6.69
CA PHE A 205 -15.51 -15.46 -6.16
C PHE A 205 -16.41 -15.91 -5.02
N VAL A 206 -16.02 -15.57 -3.78
CA VAL A 206 -16.73 -15.97 -2.56
C VAL A 206 -17.36 -14.75 -1.91
N VAL A 207 -18.62 -14.87 -1.49
CA VAL A 207 -19.31 -13.87 -0.68
C VAL A 207 -19.64 -14.48 0.67
N ARG A 208 -19.27 -13.81 1.77
CA ARG A 208 -19.54 -14.24 3.14
C ARG A 208 -20.35 -13.18 3.89
N PHE A 209 -21.27 -13.61 4.72
CA PHE A 209 -22.04 -12.75 5.61
C PHE A 209 -22.57 -13.56 6.79
N ALA A 210 -22.38 -13.06 8.02
CA ALA A 210 -22.90 -13.67 9.24
C ALA A 210 -22.60 -15.19 9.40
N GLY A 211 -21.43 -15.66 8.95
CA GLY A 211 -21.01 -17.06 9.03
C GLY A 211 -21.49 -17.95 7.86
N GLU A 212 -22.37 -17.45 7.01
CA GLU A 212 -22.76 -18.12 5.76
C GLU A 212 -21.87 -17.67 4.60
N PHE A 213 -21.74 -18.52 3.57
CA PHE A 213 -21.03 -18.16 2.35
C PHE A 213 -21.67 -18.75 1.09
N VAL A 214 -21.37 -18.11 -0.04
CA VAL A 214 -21.78 -18.56 -1.37
C VAL A 214 -20.68 -18.28 -2.38
N LYS A 215 -20.41 -19.25 -3.26
CA LYS A 215 -19.56 -19.05 -4.44
C LYS A 215 -20.42 -18.50 -5.58
N LEU A 216 -19.95 -17.47 -6.27
CA LEU A 216 -20.63 -16.82 -7.40
C LEU A 216 -19.81 -16.96 -8.68
N GLU A 217 -20.48 -16.87 -9.82
CA GLU A 217 -19.81 -16.67 -11.11
C GLU A 217 -19.28 -15.24 -11.21
N TYR A 218 -18.25 -15.03 -12.04
CA TYR A 218 -17.62 -13.72 -12.29
C TYR A 218 -18.65 -12.58 -12.41
N GLN A 219 -19.57 -12.67 -13.37
CA GLN A 219 -20.56 -11.60 -13.60
C GLN A 219 -21.49 -11.38 -12.39
N SER A 220 -21.93 -12.46 -11.75
CA SER A 220 -22.81 -12.41 -10.57
C SER A 220 -22.16 -11.72 -9.38
N PHE A 221 -20.87 -11.99 -9.17
CA PHE A 221 -20.07 -11.35 -8.12
C PHE A 221 -19.97 -9.84 -8.35
N TYR A 222 -19.60 -9.42 -9.56
CA TYR A 222 -19.46 -7.99 -9.89
C TYR A 222 -20.79 -7.24 -9.86
N VAL A 223 -21.92 -7.89 -10.21
CA VAL A 223 -23.25 -7.30 -9.99
C VAL A 223 -23.48 -7.03 -8.51
N LEU A 224 -23.24 -8.01 -7.63
CA LEU A 224 -23.41 -7.81 -6.19
C LEU A 224 -22.48 -6.73 -5.65
N ALA A 225 -21.20 -6.77 -6.03
CA ALA A 225 -20.20 -5.77 -5.63
C ALA A 225 -20.65 -4.35 -6.02
N THR A 226 -21.15 -4.19 -7.25
CA THR A 226 -21.67 -2.90 -7.74
C THR A 226 -22.89 -2.43 -6.93
N LEU A 227 -23.83 -3.32 -6.62
CA LEU A 227 -25.00 -2.98 -5.79
C LEU A 227 -24.62 -2.58 -4.35
N LEU A 228 -23.58 -3.21 -3.79
CA LEU A 228 -23.09 -2.90 -2.46
C LEU A 228 -22.30 -1.59 -2.41
N HIS A 229 -21.50 -1.34 -3.45
CA HIS A 229 -20.67 -0.14 -3.59
C HIS A 229 -21.48 1.11 -3.93
N SER A 230 -22.55 0.98 -4.71
CA SER A 230 -23.33 2.13 -5.19
C SER A 230 -23.88 3.00 -4.05
N LYS A 231 -23.73 4.32 -4.19
CA LYS A 231 -24.30 5.33 -3.28
C LYS A 231 -25.81 5.54 -3.48
N HIS A 232 -26.36 5.07 -4.60
CA HIS A 232 -27.76 5.26 -4.98
C HIS A 232 -28.41 3.92 -5.37
N PRO A 233 -29.75 3.76 -5.21
CA PRO A 233 -30.44 2.58 -5.69
C PRO A 233 -30.29 2.40 -7.20
N MET A 234 -29.89 1.20 -7.62
CA MET A 234 -29.63 0.86 -9.03
C MET A 234 -30.77 0.04 -9.62
N THR A 235 -31.33 0.51 -10.72
CA THR A 235 -32.26 -0.25 -11.56
C THR A 235 -31.51 -1.28 -12.41
N GLY A 236 -32.25 -2.19 -13.07
CA GLY A 236 -31.65 -3.11 -14.03
C GLY A 236 -30.99 -2.39 -15.22
N GLU A 237 -31.50 -1.22 -15.61
CA GLU A 237 -30.90 -0.42 -16.67
C GLU A 237 -29.56 0.18 -16.23
N ASP A 238 -29.47 0.65 -14.98
CA ASP A 238 -28.22 1.19 -14.43
C ASP A 238 -27.13 0.11 -14.40
N VAL A 239 -27.46 -1.10 -13.90
CA VAL A 239 -26.52 -2.23 -13.91
C VAL A 239 -26.14 -2.63 -15.34
N ARG A 240 -27.09 -2.62 -16.28
CA ARG A 240 -26.81 -2.91 -17.68
C ARG A 240 -25.80 -1.93 -18.28
N LYS A 241 -26.01 -0.63 -18.10
CA LYS A 241 -25.16 0.43 -18.65
C LYS A 241 -23.78 0.45 -17.99
N THR A 242 -23.73 0.54 -16.66
CA THR A 242 -22.49 0.67 -15.90
C THR A 242 -21.64 -0.60 -15.98
N LEU A 243 -22.25 -1.77 -15.74
CA LEU A 243 -21.47 -3.00 -15.62
C LEU A 243 -21.33 -3.75 -16.95
N PHE A 244 -22.43 -3.99 -17.66
CA PHE A 244 -22.35 -4.84 -18.85
C PHE A 244 -21.82 -4.11 -20.07
N GLN A 245 -22.40 -2.95 -20.40
CA GLN A 245 -22.00 -2.21 -21.59
C GLN A 245 -20.64 -1.53 -21.41
N THR A 246 -20.42 -0.87 -20.27
CA THR A 246 -19.18 -0.10 -20.05
C THR A 246 -18.04 -0.99 -19.56
N PHE A 247 -18.20 -1.67 -18.42
CA PHE A 247 -17.10 -2.44 -17.81
C PHE A 247 -16.82 -3.76 -18.52
N PHE A 248 -17.84 -4.55 -18.87
CA PHE A 248 -17.64 -5.84 -19.56
C PHE A 248 -17.58 -5.72 -21.09
N GLY A 249 -17.94 -4.58 -21.68
CA GLY A 249 -18.00 -4.42 -23.14
C GLY A 249 -18.99 -5.36 -23.83
N ARG A 250 -20.09 -5.72 -23.15
CA ARG A 250 -21.11 -6.67 -23.65
C ARG A 250 -22.49 -6.05 -23.65
N ASP A 251 -23.23 -6.30 -24.72
CA ASP A 251 -24.65 -5.95 -24.77
C ASP A 251 -25.51 -7.12 -24.29
N VAL A 252 -26.44 -6.83 -23.38
CA VAL A 252 -27.36 -7.81 -22.77
C VAL A 252 -28.74 -7.19 -22.69
N THR A 253 -29.80 -7.99 -22.78
CA THR A 253 -31.17 -7.48 -22.74
C THR A 253 -31.61 -7.17 -21.29
N ASP A 254 -32.56 -6.26 -21.12
CA ASP A 254 -33.16 -5.98 -19.80
C ASP A 254 -33.80 -7.23 -19.17
N ALA A 255 -34.35 -8.12 -19.99
CA ALA A 255 -34.89 -9.42 -19.55
C ALA A 255 -33.80 -10.33 -18.98
N ALA A 256 -32.59 -10.32 -19.56
CA ALA A 256 -31.45 -11.08 -19.04
C ALA A 256 -30.99 -10.54 -17.67
N ILE A 257 -30.92 -9.22 -17.51
CA ILE A 257 -30.59 -8.59 -16.23
C ILE A 257 -31.63 -8.93 -15.16
N ARG A 258 -32.92 -8.87 -15.50
CA ARG A 258 -33.99 -9.26 -14.58
C ARG A 258 -33.84 -10.71 -14.11
N LYS A 259 -33.65 -11.65 -15.04
CA LYS A 259 -33.41 -13.07 -14.71
C LYS A 259 -32.15 -13.26 -13.87
N MET A 260 -31.11 -12.45 -14.09
CA MET A 260 -29.89 -12.48 -13.29
C MET A 260 -30.15 -12.08 -11.84
N PHE A 261 -30.94 -11.03 -11.58
CA PHE A 261 -31.34 -10.67 -10.22
C PHE A 261 -32.20 -11.75 -9.55
N GLU A 262 -33.13 -12.36 -10.29
CA GLU A 262 -33.95 -13.46 -9.76
C GLU A 262 -33.06 -14.65 -9.33
N ARG A 263 -32.06 -15.01 -10.15
CA ARG A 263 -31.07 -16.05 -9.82
C ARG A 263 -30.17 -15.68 -8.65
N LEU A 264 -29.69 -14.44 -8.59
CA LEU A 264 -28.86 -13.95 -7.48
C LEU A 264 -29.63 -14.02 -6.17
N ARG A 265 -30.86 -13.52 -6.14
CA ARG A 265 -31.72 -13.60 -4.96
C ARG A 265 -31.98 -15.04 -4.51
N ALA A 266 -32.16 -15.97 -5.45
CA ALA A 266 -32.36 -17.37 -5.13
C ALA A 266 -31.08 -18.09 -4.66
N ARG A 267 -29.91 -17.68 -5.16
CA ARG A 267 -28.61 -18.33 -4.88
C ARG A 267 -27.94 -17.81 -3.60
N ILE A 268 -28.15 -16.55 -3.24
CA ILE A 268 -27.53 -15.92 -2.06
C ILE A 268 -28.50 -16.07 -0.87
N PRO A 269 -28.18 -16.92 0.13
CA PRO A 269 -29.13 -17.26 1.21
C PRO A 269 -29.50 -16.05 2.07
N PHE A 270 -28.55 -15.12 2.24
CA PHE A 270 -28.72 -13.87 2.99
C PHE A 270 -29.06 -12.66 2.10
N TRP A 271 -29.60 -12.84 0.89
CA TRP A 271 -29.85 -11.73 -0.06
C TRP A 271 -30.68 -10.60 0.56
N ASP A 272 -31.80 -10.93 1.19
CA ASP A 272 -32.75 -9.94 1.75
C ASP A 272 -32.21 -9.29 3.04
N ASP A 273 -31.11 -9.81 3.60
CA ASP A 273 -30.40 -9.22 4.73
C ASP A 273 -29.40 -8.15 4.29
N ILE A 274 -28.85 -8.26 3.09
CA ILE A 274 -27.77 -7.38 2.61
C ILE A 274 -28.22 -6.40 1.52
N ILE A 275 -29.26 -6.74 0.75
CA ILE A 275 -29.83 -5.90 -0.32
C ILE A 275 -31.28 -5.57 0.00
N GLU A 276 -31.64 -4.30 -0.14
CA GLU A 276 -33.03 -3.86 -0.15
C GLU A 276 -33.49 -3.47 -1.56
N THR A 277 -34.77 -3.74 -1.85
CA THR A 277 -35.40 -3.39 -3.13
C THR A 277 -36.37 -2.23 -2.92
N THR A 278 -36.19 -1.18 -3.72
CA THR A 278 -37.03 0.02 -3.77
C THR A 278 -37.62 0.20 -5.18
N ARG A 279 -38.42 1.24 -5.39
CA ARG A 279 -38.94 1.60 -6.72
C ARG A 279 -38.46 2.98 -7.13
N ILE A 280 -38.02 3.10 -8.38
CA ILE A 280 -37.77 4.36 -9.07
C ILE A 280 -38.72 4.40 -10.26
N GLY A 281 -39.81 5.17 -10.13
CA GLY A 281 -40.95 5.10 -11.03
C GLY A 281 -41.52 3.67 -11.09
N ASN A 282 -41.62 3.11 -12.29
CA ASN A 282 -42.12 1.74 -12.51
C ASN A 282 -41.04 0.65 -12.45
N LYS A 283 -39.78 1.01 -12.17
CA LYS A 283 -38.64 0.08 -12.18
C LYS A 283 -38.25 -0.30 -10.76
N ALA A 284 -37.97 -1.59 -10.53
CA ALA A 284 -37.38 -2.06 -9.29
C ALA A 284 -35.89 -1.69 -9.24
N ALA A 285 -35.48 -1.04 -8.16
CA ALA A 285 -34.11 -0.62 -7.91
C ALA A 285 -33.56 -1.30 -6.64
N ARG A 286 -32.28 -1.64 -6.62
CA ARG A 286 -31.63 -2.39 -5.53
C ARG A 286 -30.50 -1.56 -4.95
N ARG A 287 -30.30 -1.63 -3.64
CA ARG A 287 -29.13 -1.05 -2.96
C ARG A 287 -28.74 -1.88 -1.75
N ARG A 288 -27.51 -1.67 -1.27
CA ARG A 288 -27.09 -2.11 0.06
C ARG A 288 -28.08 -1.66 1.13
N LYS A 289 -28.50 -2.59 1.98
CA LYS A 289 -29.41 -2.31 3.10
C LYS A 289 -28.76 -1.38 4.12
N GLN A 290 -29.55 -0.50 4.73
CA GLN A 290 -29.06 0.40 5.76
C GLN A 290 -28.50 -0.39 6.96
N GLY A 291 -27.35 0.03 7.50
CA GLY A 291 -26.67 -0.66 8.60
C GLY A 291 -25.73 -1.80 8.16
N VAL A 292 -25.81 -2.24 6.90
CA VAL A 292 -24.90 -3.24 6.33
C VAL A 292 -23.70 -2.53 5.72
N SER A 293 -22.48 -2.91 6.12
CA SER A 293 -21.21 -2.53 5.50
C SER A 293 -20.71 -3.62 4.54
N TYR A 294 -19.66 -3.33 3.79
CA TYR A 294 -18.98 -4.34 2.99
C TYR A 294 -17.46 -4.16 3.04
N ARG A 295 -16.75 -5.24 2.72
CA ARG A 295 -15.31 -5.27 2.47
C ARG A 295 -15.05 -6.13 1.25
N ILE A 296 -14.26 -5.63 0.31
CA ILE A 296 -13.81 -6.40 -0.86
C ILE A 296 -12.34 -6.71 -0.67
N PHE A 297 -12.02 -8.01 -0.71
CA PHE A 297 -10.69 -8.56 -0.61
C PHE A 297 -10.28 -9.03 -2.00
N CYS A 298 -9.30 -8.34 -2.58
CA CYS A 298 -8.87 -8.52 -3.95
C CYS A 298 -7.36 -8.27 -4.11
N ARG A 299 -6.82 -8.59 -5.28
CA ARG A 299 -5.49 -8.13 -5.69
C ARG A 299 -5.57 -6.68 -6.15
N ALA A 300 -4.45 -5.96 -6.09
CA ALA A 300 -4.40 -4.60 -6.63
C ALA A 300 -4.62 -4.54 -8.15
N SER A 301 -4.46 -5.68 -8.85
CA SER A 301 -4.72 -5.81 -10.30
C SER A 301 -6.18 -6.12 -10.63
N ASP A 302 -7.03 -6.41 -9.64
CA ASP A 302 -8.45 -6.60 -9.86
C ASP A 302 -9.12 -5.23 -10.07
N MET A 303 -9.72 -5.06 -11.24
CA MET A 303 -10.39 -3.82 -11.65
C MET A 303 -11.87 -3.87 -11.28
N PHE A 304 -12.45 -2.71 -10.97
CA PHE A 304 -13.87 -2.59 -10.65
C PHE A 304 -14.59 -1.52 -11.51
N PRO A 305 -15.93 -1.60 -11.66
CA PRO A 305 -16.69 -0.72 -12.55
C PRO A 305 -16.76 0.76 -12.14
N TRP A 306 -16.25 1.11 -10.96
CA TRP A 306 -16.31 2.45 -10.39
C TRP A 306 -14.95 3.16 -10.40
N GLU A 307 -13.95 2.56 -11.03
CA GLU A 307 -12.59 3.09 -11.17
C GLU A 307 -12.40 3.99 -12.38
#